data_AF-A0A248W118-F1
#
_entry.id   AF-A0A248W118-F1
#
_cell.length_a   1.000
_cell.length_b   1.000
_cell.length_c   1.000
_cell.angle_alpha   90.00
_cell.angle_beta   90.00
_cell.angle_gamma   90.00
#
_symmetry.space_group_name_H-M   'P 1'
#
loop_
_entity.id
_entity.type
_entity.pdbx_description
1 polymer ?
#
loop_
_entity_poly.entity_id
_entity_poly.type
_entity_poly.pdbx_seq_one_letter_code
_entity_poly.pdbx_strand_id
1 'polypeptide(L)'
;MKAAKGVDDLAARLTSAAATPLVAPVAAPAPAPAVTTPAETPAKRERKAVAKKDAAKKEATDTMQLTLRPTRALYGRYVAAAADRSRQEGRVVSVQEIMLEILEKGAV
;
A
#
# COMPACT_ATOMS: atom_id res chain seq x y z
N MET A 1 29.36 -10.00 22.39
CA MET A 1 28.35 -9.55 21.41
C MET A 1 29.05 -8.67 20.37
N LYS A 2 29.05 -9.01 19.08
CA LYS A 2 29.68 -8.15 18.04
C LYS A 2 28.67 -7.08 17.60
N ALA A 3 29.10 -5.83 17.51
CA ALA A 3 28.29 -4.74 16.99
C ALA A 3 27.94 -5.00 15.52
N ALA A 4 26.69 -4.73 15.13
CA ALA A 4 26.24 -4.85 13.75
C ALA A 4 27.01 -3.82 12.89
N LYS A 5 27.76 -4.29 11.89
CA LYS A 5 28.41 -3.41 10.92
C LYS A 5 27.35 -2.80 10.01
N GLY A 6 27.38 -1.48 9.83
CA GLY A 6 26.50 -0.76 8.90
C GLY A 6 25.45 0.15 9.56
N VAL A 7 25.48 0.35 10.88
CA VAL A 7 24.58 1.32 11.55
C VAL A 7 24.83 2.74 11.05
N ASP A 8 26.10 3.12 10.87
CA ASP A 8 26.48 4.45 10.39
C ASP A 8 26.06 4.70 8.93
N ASP A 9 26.16 3.67 8.08
CA ASP A 9 25.71 3.72 6.68
C ASP A 9 24.17 3.89 6.59
N LEU A 10 23.44 3.19 7.46
CA LEU A 10 21.99 3.30 7.55
C LEU A 10 21.56 4.69 8.05
N ALA A 11 22.25 5.25 9.04
CA ALA A 11 22.00 6.60 9.54
C ALA A 11 22.26 7.66 8.45
N ALA A 12 23.33 7.51 7.67
CA ALA A 12 23.64 8.40 6.55
C ALA A 12 22.56 8.34 5.46
N ARG A 13 22.07 7.13 5.15
CA ARG A 13 21.01 6.94 4.14
C ARG A 13 19.66 7.51 4.58
N LEU A 14 19.30 7.38 5.85
CA LEU A 14 18.07 7.98 6.39
C LEU A 14 18.13 9.51 6.39
N THR A 15 19.28 10.08 6.73
CA THR A 15 19.49 11.54 6.72
C THR A 15 19.39 12.10 5.31
N SER A 16 20.00 11.41 4.33
CA SER A 16 19.90 11.78 2.91
C SER A 16 18.46 11.70 2.40
N ALA A 17 17.74 10.62 2.72
CA ALA A 17 16.35 10.44 2.33
C ALA A 17 15.42 11.52 2.94
N ALA A 18 15.66 11.93 4.19
CA ALA A 18 14.90 12.98 4.86
C ALA A 18 15.11 14.36 4.22
N ALA A 19 16.29 14.62 3.64
CA ALA A 19 16.60 15.88 2.98
C ALA A 19 16.03 15.98 1.55
N THR A 20 15.63 14.87 0.93
CA THR A 20 15.01 14.87 -0.40
C THR A 20 13.50 15.15 -0.34
N PRO A 21 13.01 16.24 -0.95
CA PRO A 21 11.57 16.52 -1.02
C PRO A 21 10.87 15.49 -1.92
N LEU A 22 9.80 14.86 -1.40
CA LEU A 22 9.02 13.80 -2.07
C LEU A 22 8.22 14.29 -3.29
N VAL A 23 8.09 15.60 -3.47
CA VAL A 23 7.30 16.22 -4.53
C VAL A 23 8.02 17.51 -4.95
N ALA A 24 8.44 17.61 -6.21
CA ALA A 24 8.82 18.89 -6.77
C ALA A 24 7.56 19.78 -6.80
N PRO A 25 7.60 21.03 -6.28
CA PRO A 25 6.46 21.91 -6.36
C PRO A 25 6.09 22.10 -7.83
N VAL A 26 4.87 21.69 -8.19
CA VAL A 26 4.32 21.98 -9.51
C VAL A 26 4.23 23.50 -9.62
N ALA A 27 4.91 24.07 -10.61
CA ALA A 27 4.77 25.49 -10.92
C ALA A 27 3.30 25.73 -11.30
N ALA A 28 2.68 26.72 -10.66
CA ALA A 28 1.30 27.12 -10.91
C ALA A 28 1.14 27.57 -12.38
N PRO A 29 0.06 27.19 -13.08
CA PRO A 29 -0.17 27.61 -14.46
C PRO A 29 -0.70 29.05 -14.51
N ALA A 30 -0.05 29.90 -15.31
CA ALA A 30 -0.59 31.19 -15.73
C ALA A 30 -1.68 31.00 -16.81
N PRO A 31 -2.68 31.89 -16.93
CA PRO A 31 -3.87 31.64 -17.74
C PRO A 31 -3.69 31.93 -19.24
N ALA A 32 -4.13 30.96 -20.08
CA ALA A 32 -4.85 31.04 -21.38
C ALA A 32 -4.31 31.96 -22.53
N PRO A 33 -4.41 31.57 -23.84
CA PRO A 33 -5.66 31.14 -24.47
C PRO A 33 -5.60 29.96 -25.45
N ALA A 34 -6.80 29.49 -25.78
CA ALA A 34 -7.14 28.31 -26.56
C ALA A 34 -6.66 28.34 -28.03
N VAL A 35 -6.15 27.20 -28.51
CA VAL A 35 -6.20 26.82 -29.92
C VAL A 35 -6.37 25.30 -30.05
N THR A 36 -7.31 24.93 -30.91
CA THR A 36 -7.76 23.60 -31.30
C THR A 36 -6.76 22.87 -32.20
N THR A 37 -6.37 21.62 -31.87
CA THR A 37 -6.30 20.44 -32.77
C THR A 37 -5.62 19.24 -32.07
N PRO A 38 -5.98 17.99 -32.40
CA PRO A 38 -5.62 16.82 -31.60
C PRO A 38 -4.24 16.27 -31.99
N ALA A 39 -3.27 16.37 -31.09
CA ALA A 39 -1.97 15.74 -31.23
C ALA A 39 -1.74 14.73 -30.10
N GLU A 40 -1.37 13.52 -30.52
CA GLU A 40 -0.57 12.52 -29.82
C GLU A 40 -0.97 12.04 -28.42
N THR A 41 -1.51 10.82 -28.42
CA THR A 41 -1.06 9.68 -27.62
C THR A 41 -0.09 10.02 -26.47
N PRO A 42 -0.52 9.96 -25.19
CA PRO A 42 0.42 10.12 -24.10
C PRO A 42 1.36 8.91 -24.07
N ALA A 43 2.63 9.20 -24.27
CA ALA A 43 3.76 8.30 -24.15
C ALA A 43 3.63 7.45 -22.88
N LYS A 44 3.67 6.14 -23.12
CA LYS A 44 3.77 5.03 -22.19
C LYS A 44 4.88 5.33 -21.16
N ARG A 45 4.52 5.86 -19.99
CA ARG A 45 5.42 5.90 -18.83
C ARG A 45 5.72 4.46 -18.44
N GLU A 46 6.93 4.03 -18.77
CA GLU A 46 7.51 2.78 -18.30
C GLU A 46 7.47 2.76 -16.77
N ARG A 47 6.48 2.05 -16.22
CA ARG A 47 6.48 1.69 -14.81
C ARG A 47 7.65 0.73 -14.63
N LYS A 48 8.73 1.24 -14.05
CA LYS A 48 9.86 0.46 -13.57
C LYS A 48 9.29 -0.71 -12.77
N ALA A 49 9.46 -1.92 -13.30
CA ALA A 49 8.95 -3.14 -12.73
C ALA A 49 9.45 -3.22 -11.28
N VAL A 50 8.52 -3.19 -10.33
CA VAL A 50 8.82 -3.56 -8.95
C VAL A 50 9.25 -5.01 -9.02
N ALA A 51 10.51 -5.25 -8.65
CA ALA A 51 11.10 -6.57 -8.58
C ALA A 51 10.14 -7.50 -7.84
N LYS A 52 9.70 -8.56 -8.52
CA LYS A 52 8.98 -9.68 -7.91
C LYS A 52 9.90 -10.29 -6.87
N LYS A 53 9.78 -9.84 -5.62
CA LYS A 53 10.34 -10.51 -4.46
C LYS A 53 9.60 -11.82 -4.30
N ASP A 54 10.38 -12.89 -4.24
CA ASP A 54 10.00 -14.29 -4.24
C ASP A 54 8.64 -14.58 -3.61
N ALA A 55 7.67 -14.93 -4.47
CA ALA A 55 6.45 -15.58 -4.05
C ALA A 55 6.83 -16.97 -3.55
N ALA A 56 7.09 -17.07 -2.24
CA ALA A 56 7.01 -18.33 -1.52
C ALA A 56 5.67 -18.97 -1.92
N LYS A 57 5.74 -20.22 -2.40
CA LYS A 57 4.58 -21.05 -2.74
C LYS A 57 3.65 -21.12 -1.54
N LYS A 58 2.72 -20.17 -1.44
CA LYS A 58 1.52 -20.30 -0.65
C LYS A 58 0.61 -21.17 -1.51
N GLU A 59 0.23 -22.34 -1.00
CA GLU A 59 -0.74 -23.19 -1.67
C GLU A 59 -1.92 -22.33 -2.12
N ALA A 60 -2.26 -22.43 -3.40
CA ALA A 60 -3.38 -21.68 -3.95
C ALA A 60 -4.65 -22.29 -3.38
N THR A 61 -5.10 -21.77 -2.24
CA THR A 61 -6.42 -22.09 -1.69
C THR A 61 -7.46 -21.70 -2.73
N ASP A 62 -8.35 -22.62 -3.07
CA ASP A 62 -9.48 -22.35 -3.96
C ASP A 62 -10.37 -21.29 -3.32
N THR A 63 -10.26 -20.06 -3.81
CA THR A 63 -10.89 -18.87 -3.23
C THR A 63 -11.74 -18.21 -4.30
N MET A 64 -12.98 -17.86 -3.94
CA MET A 64 -13.88 -17.12 -4.81
C MET A 64 -13.93 -15.65 -4.39
N GLN A 65 -13.98 -14.75 -5.38
CA GLN A 65 -14.16 -13.33 -5.10
C GLN A 65 -15.60 -13.05 -4.65
N LEU A 66 -15.76 -12.46 -3.47
CA LEU A 66 -17.04 -12.04 -2.93
C LEU A 66 -17.03 -10.54 -2.68
N THR A 67 -18.04 -9.82 -3.20
CA THR A 67 -18.20 -8.39 -2.94
C THR A 67 -19.31 -8.16 -1.92
N LEU A 68 -18.94 -7.58 -0.77
CA LEU A 68 -19.87 -7.25 0.31
C LEU A 68 -20.09 -5.74 0.38
N ARG A 69 -21.29 -5.33 0.80
CA ARG A 69 -21.63 -3.91 1.08
C ARG A 69 -21.96 -3.72 2.57
N PRO A 70 -20.97 -3.82 3.47
CA PRO A 70 -21.21 -3.57 4.88
C PRO A 70 -21.61 -2.12 5.12
N THR A 71 -22.35 -1.86 6.20
CA THR A 71 -22.60 -0.49 6.65
C THR A 71 -21.28 0.17 7.07
N ARG A 72 -21.19 1.50 6.98
CA ARG A 72 -19.98 2.24 7.37
C ARG A 72 -19.55 1.98 8.82
N ALA A 73 -20.53 1.89 9.72
CA ALA A 73 -20.28 1.59 11.13
C ALA A 73 -19.67 0.19 11.32
N LEU A 74 -20.18 -0.81 10.60
CA LEU A 74 -19.66 -2.17 10.65
C LEU A 74 -18.24 -2.24 10.09
N TYR A 75 -18.00 -1.61 8.93
CA TYR A 75 -16.66 -1.54 8.35
C TYR A 75 -15.65 -0.84 9.28
N GLY A 76 -16.06 0.24 9.95
CA GLY A 76 -15.23 0.93 10.95
C GLY A 76 -14.82 0.03 12.12
N ARG A 77 -15.70 -0.85 12.59
CA ARG A 77 -15.37 -1.84 13.63
C ARG A 77 -14.31 -2.84 13.16
N TYR A 78 -14.40 -3.29 11.91
CA TYR A 78 -13.39 -4.19 11.34
C TYR A 78 -12.04 -3.50 11.16
N VAL A 79 -12.02 -2.23 10.78
CA VAL A 79 -10.79 -1.42 10.71
C VAL A 79 -10.12 -1.32 12.08
N ALA A 80 -10.90 -1.03 13.14
CA ALA A 80 -10.37 -0.98 14.49
C ALA A 80 -9.82 -2.34 14.95
N ALA A 81 -10.57 -3.42 14.72
CA ALA A 81 -10.16 -4.77 15.07
C ALA A 81 -8.88 -5.21 14.32
N ALA A 82 -8.76 -4.86 13.03
CA ALA A 82 -7.55 -5.12 12.25
C ALA A 82 -6.33 -4.36 12.79
N ALA A 83 -6.51 -3.11 13.21
CA ALA A 83 -5.45 -2.32 13.82
C ALA A 83 -4.99 -2.92 15.16
N ASP A 84 -5.93 -3.35 16.01
CA ASP A 84 -5.61 -3.98 17.30
C ASP A 84 -4.89 -5.32 17.11
N ARG A 85 -5.37 -6.16 16.19
CA ARG A 85 -4.72 -7.43 15.86
C ARG A 85 -3.35 -7.23 15.24
N SER A 86 -3.19 -6.21 14.40
CA SER A 86 -1.88 -5.86 13.83
C SER A 86 -0.85 -5.48 14.89
N ARG A 87 -1.28 -4.77 15.94
CA ARG A 87 -0.43 -4.45 17.10
C ARG A 87 -0.07 -5.70 17.92
N GLN A 88 -1.02 -6.61 18.10
CA GLN A 88 -0.82 -7.84 18.88
C GLN A 88 0.11 -8.85 18.19
N GLU A 89 -0.07 -9.05 16.88
CA GLU A 89 0.69 -10.06 16.12
C GLU A 89 2.03 -9.53 15.60
N GLY A 90 2.29 -8.22 15.74
CA GLY A 90 3.50 -7.57 15.20
C GLY A 90 3.59 -7.62 13.68
N ARG A 91 2.49 -7.91 12.98
CA ARG A 91 2.37 -7.93 11.51
C ARG A 91 1.15 -7.14 11.06
N VAL A 92 1.16 -6.65 9.82
CA VAL A 92 -0.02 -5.99 9.25
C VAL A 92 -1.10 -7.03 9.00
N VAL A 93 -2.27 -6.83 9.60
CA VAL A 93 -3.47 -7.65 9.39
C VAL A 93 -4.49 -6.81 8.65
N SER A 94 -5.04 -7.38 7.59
CA SER A 94 -5.99 -6.70 6.72
C SER A 94 -7.41 -6.78 7.26
N VAL A 95 -8.23 -5.79 6.88
CA VAL A 95 -9.66 -5.79 7.20
C VAL A 95 -10.36 -7.01 6.60
N GLN A 96 -9.93 -7.46 5.42
CA GLN A 96 -10.50 -8.64 4.75
C GLN A 96 -10.24 -9.93 5.54
N GLU A 97 -9.05 -10.11 6.11
CA GLU A 97 -8.75 -11.26 6.97
C GLU A 97 -9.64 -11.29 8.22
N ILE A 98 -9.85 -10.15 8.88
CA ILE A 98 -10.79 -10.04 10.02
C ILE A 98 -12.22 -10.37 9.57
N MET A 99 -12.64 -9.90 8.40
CA MET A 99 -13.97 -10.19 7.87
C MET A 99 -14.16 -11.69 7.60
N LEU A 100 -13.16 -12.36 7.03
CA LEU A 100 -13.19 -13.80 6.79
C LEU A 100 -13.25 -14.58 8.11
N GLU A 101 -12.42 -14.23 9.10
CA GLU A 101 -12.42 -14.87 10.43
C GLU A 101 -13.80 -14.78 11.09
N ILE A 102 -14.49 -13.65 10.96
CA ILE A 102 -15.83 -13.46 11.53
C ILE A 102 -16.88 -14.26 10.78
N LEU A 103 -16.80 -14.34 9.45
CA LEU A 103 -17.72 -15.15 8.64
C LEU A 103 -17.55 -16.65 8.95
N GLU A 104 -16.31 -17.11 9.15
CA GLU A 104 -16.02 -18.50 9.56
C GLU A 104 -16.58 -18.81 10.95
N LYS A 105 -16.45 -17.88 11.91
CA LYS A 105 -17.01 -18.02 13.27
C LYS A 105 -18.53 -17.97 13.30
N GLY A 106 -19.15 -17.18 12.42
CA GLY A 106 -20.60 -17.02 12.33
C GLY A 106 -21.31 -18.11 11.51
N ALA A 107 -20.58 -18.99 10.84
CA ALA A 107 -21.12 -20.12 10.09
C ALA A 107 -21.39 -21.36 10.96
N VAL A 108 -21.36 -21.21 12.29
CA VAL A 108 -21.62 -22.26 13.30
C VAL A 108 -22.97 -22.01 13.98
#